data_AF-A0A5C3PNH2-F1
#
_entry.id   AF-A0A5C3PNH2-F1
#
_cell.length_a   1.000
_cell.length_b   1.000
_cell.length_c   1.000
_cell.angle_alpha   90.00
_cell.angle_beta   90.00
_cell.angle_gamma   90.00
#
_symmetry.space_group_name_H-M   'P 1'
#
loop_
_entity.id
_entity.type
_entity.pdbx_description
1 polymer ?
#
loop_
_entity_poly.entity_id
_entity_poly.type
_entity_poly.pdbx_seq_one_letter_code
_entity_poly.pdbx_strand_id
1 'polypeptide(L)'
;MTWARNRGLLRSATQWPRRPQNACARRYYGTGLERITAVEKILLDTIKATGPISYATYMQMCLSHPTAGYYMNPSNAVLGSRGDFITSPEISQVFGELLGVWLLSQWMHAGQARKIRLVELGPGRGTLMHDMLRVFSQFPAARSATEEIHLVETSPAMRSAQEAKLGPLAQSNGWNLSWRDAVDDIPHDASRFTLVVAHEFFDALPFHLLQKTERGWQELLIASGPDHTAPTTLKGAAGPSLDFSSVSSTATLAGRLRQVLSPTPTASSTLLGLSSPRFQKLPVGSRVEVSPASFKMARQVAELLHEDSVRSAGSALIVDYGGDRAYGNSFRAFKYHKIVDMFYRPGECDLTVNVDFAYLQEAVTDLASHHGPITQALFLHRMGLQARVNALKATAKDDDRKKQIDHAASRLVDPTGMGSQYKIMALMGKREAEPTEEERWPFVDLREESKR
;
A
#
# COMPACT_ATOMS: atom_id res chain seq x y z
N MET A 1 -22.45 5.36 -68.08
CA MET A 1 -22.94 3.97 -67.91
C MET A 1 -23.56 3.87 -66.53
N THR A 2 -24.83 4.25 -66.34
CA THR A 2 -26.00 3.36 -66.19
C THR A 2 -25.81 2.31 -65.08
N TRP A 3 -26.46 2.49 -63.90
CA TRP A 3 -27.76 1.91 -63.50
C TRP A 3 -27.72 0.36 -63.46
N ALA A 4 -28.18 -0.42 -62.48
CA ALA A 4 -28.94 -0.19 -61.24
C ALA A 4 -29.21 -1.56 -60.54
N ARG A 5 -29.69 -1.50 -59.27
CA ARG A 5 -30.71 -2.40 -58.64
C ARG A 5 -30.31 -3.87 -58.37
N ASN A 6 -30.82 -4.59 -57.37
CA ASN A 6 -31.94 -4.41 -56.44
C ASN A 6 -31.85 -5.46 -55.30
N ARG A 7 -32.50 -5.14 -54.15
CA ARG A 7 -33.41 -5.96 -53.30
C ARG A 7 -33.28 -7.50 -53.35
N GLY A 8 -33.36 -8.27 -52.27
CA GLY A 8 -33.95 -8.10 -50.94
C GLY A 8 -34.44 -9.47 -50.45
N LEU A 9 -34.36 -9.70 -49.13
CA LEU A 9 -35.06 -10.68 -48.28
C LEU A 9 -35.58 -12.02 -48.87
N LEU A 10 -35.21 -13.14 -48.23
CA LEU A 10 -36.15 -13.98 -47.44
C LEU A 10 -35.44 -15.12 -46.69
N ARG A 11 -36.14 -15.53 -45.62
CA ARG A 11 -35.79 -16.43 -44.51
C ARG A 11 -35.57 -17.89 -44.92
N SER A 12 -34.74 -18.63 -44.19
CA SER A 12 -35.19 -19.68 -43.25
C SER A 12 -34.01 -20.49 -42.70
N ALA A 13 -34.26 -21.09 -41.53
CA ALA A 13 -33.32 -21.76 -40.66
C ALA A 13 -32.69 -23.02 -41.28
N THR A 14 -31.46 -23.34 -40.88
CA THR A 14 -31.04 -24.73 -40.65
C THR A 14 -29.72 -24.80 -39.87
N GLN A 15 -29.82 -25.42 -38.69
CA GLN A 15 -28.82 -26.28 -38.03
C GLN A 15 -27.57 -25.67 -37.37
N TRP A 16 -27.60 -25.71 -36.03
CA TRP A 16 -26.47 -25.59 -35.11
C TRP A 16 -25.39 -26.65 -35.32
N PRO A 17 -24.09 -26.33 -35.18
CA PRO A 17 -23.09 -27.31 -34.77
C PRO A 17 -23.15 -27.50 -33.25
N ARG A 18 -23.27 -28.77 -32.85
CA ARG A 18 -23.37 -29.26 -31.48
C ARG A 18 -22.16 -28.86 -30.62
N ARG A 19 -22.41 -28.52 -29.34
CA ARG A 19 -21.38 -28.45 -28.29
C ARG A 19 -20.64 -29.78 -28.19
N PRO A 20 -19.29 -29.81 -28.10
CA PRO A 20 -18.63 -30.91 -27.45
C PRO A 20 -18.84 -30.77 -25.94
N GLN A 21 -19.80 -31.52 -25.40
CA GLN A 21 -19.77 -31.95 -24.00
C GLN A 21 -18.65 -32.98 -23.85
N ASN A 22 -17.95 -32.91 -22.72
CA ASN A 22 -16.91 -33.84 -22.25
C ASN A 22 -15.52 -33.67 -22.88
N ALA A 23 -14.84 -32.57 -22.57
CA ALA A 23 -13.39 -32.56 -22.46
C ALA A 23 -13.03 -32.59 -20.96
N CYS A 24 -12.74 -33.80 -20.48
CA CYS A 24 -12.13 -34.08 -19.19
C CYS A 24 -11.06 -33.03 -18.86
N ALA A 25 -11.16 -32.41 -17.68
CA ALA A 25 -10.15 -31.52 -17.15
C ALA A 25 -8.79 -32.24 -17.15
N ARG A 26 -7.94 -31.92 -18.12
CA ARG A 26 -6.52 -32.32 -18.09
C ARG A 26 -5.91 -31.63 -16.88
N ARG A 27 -5.88 -32.36 -15.77
CA ARG A 27 -4.96 -32.14 -14.66
C ARG A 27 -3.56 -32.02 -15.26
N TYR A 28 -3.02 -30.80 -15.24
CA TYR A 28 -1.60 -30.56 -15.41
C TYR A 28 -0.87 -31.16 -14.20
N TYR A 29 -0.67 -32.47 -14.20
CA TYR A 29 0.40 -33.08 -13.43
C TYR A 29 1.68 -32.97 -14.26
N GLY A 30 2.23 -31.76 -14.31
CA GLY A 30 3.61 -31.56 -14.71
C GLY A 30 4.50 -31.97 -13.54
N THR A 31 5.15 -33.11 -13.66
CA THR A 31 6.31 -33.49 -12.84
C THR A 31 7.47 -32.53 -13.15
N GLY A 32 7.45 -31.36 -12.51
CA GLY A 32 8.57 -30.44 -12.47
C GLY A 32 8.77 -30.05 -11.03
N LEU A 33 9.94 -30.36 -10.46
CA LEU A 33 10.43 -29.64 -9.30
C LEU A 33 10.28 -28.15 -9.60
N GLU A 34 9.33 -27.46 -8.96
CA GLU A 34 9.16 -26.02 -9.17
C GLU A 34 10.50 -25.35 -8.91
N ARG A 35 11.08 -24.76 -9.96
CA ARG A 35 12.38 -24.09 -9.90
C ARG A 35 12.29 -23.01 -8.82
N ILE A 36 13.24 -23.06 -7.88
CA ILE A 36 13.48 -22.06 -6.84
C ILE A 36 13.64 -20.70 -7.51
N THR A 37 13.01 -19.66 -6.99
CA THR A 37 13.17 -18.29 -7.52
C THR A 37 14.58 -17.76 -7.23
N ALA A 38 15.00 -16.71 -7.94
CA ALA A 38 16.31 -16.09 -7.67
C ALA A 38 16.41 -15.58 -6.22
N VAL A 39 15.35 -14.92 -5.72
CA VAL A 39 15.29 -14.43 -4.34
C VAL A 39 15.23 -15.57 -3.34
N GLU A 40 14.45 -16.63 -3.58
CA GLU A 40 14.39 -17.80 -2.69
C GLU A 40 15.77 -18.45 -2.53
N LYS A 41 16.55 -18.56 -3.62
CA LYS A 41 17.93 -19.06 -3.55
C LYS A 41 18.80 -18.17 -2.66
N ILE A 42 18.76 -16.85 -2.85
CA ILE A 42 19.53 -15.88 -2.05
C ILE A 42 19.16 -15.99 -0.57
N LEU A 43 17.86 -16.10 -0.26
CA LEU A 43 17.37 -16.25 1.10
C LEU A 43 17.89 -17.55 1.75
N LEU A 44 17.81 -18.67 1.04
CA LEU A 44 18.31 -19.96 1.54
C LEU A 44 19.82 -19.93 1.78
N ASP A 45 20.59 -19.32 0.88
CA ASP A 45 22.04 -19.20 1.04
C ASP A 45 22.40 -18.25 2.19
N THR A 46 21.64 -17.16 2.38
CA THR A 46 21.79 -16.24 3.53
C THR A 46 21.49 -16.95 4.84
N ILE A 47 20.41 -17.75 4.89
CA ILE A 47 20.03 -18.50 6.09
C ILE A 47 21.09 -19.55 6.44
N LYS A 48 21.67 -20.23 5.44
CA LYS A 48 22.77 -21.17 5.67
C LYS A 48 24.01 -20.50 6.25
N ALA A 49 24.31 -19.27 5.80
CA ALA A 49 25.50 -18.54 6.22
C ALA A 49 25.36 -17.86 7.58
N THR A 50 24.19 -17.29 7.89
CA THR A 50 23.99 -16.39 9.04
C THR A 50 23.02 -16.93 10.09
N GLY A 51 22.33 -18.03 9.79
CA GLY A 51 21.22 -18.53 10.59
C GLY A 51 19.87 -17.92 10.20
N PRO A 52 18.82 -18.13 11.02
CA PRO A 52 17.48 -17.62 10.71
C PRO A 52 17.45 -16.10 10.53
N ILE A 53 16.72 -15.62 9.53
CA ILE A 53 16.61 -14.19 9.18
C ILE A 53 15.33 -13.57 9.72
N SER A 54 15.32 -12.24 9.88
CA SER A 54 14.11 -11.52 10.29
C SER A 54 13.06 -11.44 9.17
N TYR A 55 11.80 -11.18 9.54
CA TYR A 55 10.76 -10.81 8.59
C TYR A 55 11.11 -9.54 7.81
N ALA A 56 11.82 -8.59 8.43
CA ALA A 56 12.25 -7.37 7.76
C ALA A 56 13.23 -7.68 6.63
N THR A 57 14.22 -8.55 6.88
CA THR A 57 15.16 -9.02 5.85
C THR A 57 14.44 -9.76 4.73
N TYR A 58 13.52 -10.67 5.08
CA TYR A 58 12.76 -11.43 4.09
C TYR A 58 11.92 -10.51 3.18
N MET A 59 11.15 -9.60 3.78
CA MET A 59 10.28 -8.68 3.04
C MET A 59 11.10 -7.71 2.18
N GLN A 60 12.19 -7.15 2.71
CA GLN A 60 13.10 -6.28 1.95
C GLN A 60 13.68 -6.99 0.72
N MET A 61 14.13 -8.24 0.87
CA MET A 61 14.68 -9.02 -0.25
C MET A 61 13.59 -9.39 -1.26
N CYS A 62 12.40 -9.74 -0.79
CA CYS A 62 11.29 -10.09 -1.69
C CYS A 62 10.79 -8.89 -2.48
N LEU A 63 10.68 -7.70 -1.88
CA LEU A 63 10.08 -6.54 -2.54
C LEU A 63 11.10 -5.72 -3.32
N SER A 64 12.29 -5.50 -2.75
CA SER A 64 13.22 -4.46 -3.18
C SER A 64 14.64 -4.96 -3.48
N HIS A 65 14.87 -6.28 -3.61
CA HIS A 65 16.17 -6.77 -4.05
C HIS A 65 16.52 -6.17 -5.43
N PRO A 66 17.71 -5.55 -5.61
CA PRO A 66 17.99 -4.71 -6.79
C PRO A 66 17.79 -5.38 -8.14
N THR A 67 18.03 -6.70 -8.23
CA THR A 67 17.94 -7.45 -9.50
C THR A 67 16.73 -8.36 -9.61
N ALA A 68 16.06 -8.66 -8.50
CA ALA A 68 15.09 -9.77 -8.45
C ALA A 68 13.87 -9.51 -7.54
N GLY A 69 13.86 -8.38 -6.83
CA GLY A 69 12.74 -7.99 -5.98
C GLY A 69 11.49 -7.69 -6.80
N TYR A 70 10.34 -7.86 -6.15
CA TYR A 70 9.02 -7.76 -6.77
C TYR A 70 8.83 -6.43 -7.52
N TYR A 71 9.17 -5.30 -6.88
CA TYR A 71 9.04 -3.95 -7.45
C TYR A 71 10.20 -3.53 -8.38
N MET A 72 11.31 -4.28 -8.35
CA MET A 72 12.51 -3.97 -9.14
C MET A 72 12.57 -4.76 -10.45
N ASN A 73 11.87 -5.90 -10.53
CA ASN A 73 11.90 -6.77 -11.71
C ASN A 73 10.89 -6.31 -12.78
N PRO A 74 11.34 -5.87 -13.98
CA PRO A 74 10.45 -5.43 -15.05
C PRO A 74 9.53 -6.53 -15.59
N SER A 75 9.87 -7.80 -15.34
CA SER A 75 9.08 -8.95 -15.77
C SER A 75 7.84 -9.17 -14.91
N ASN A 76 7.78 -8.57 -13.73
CA ASN A 76 6.61 -8.62 -12.87
C ASN A 76 5.60 -7.57 -13.35
N ALA A 77 4.38 -8.00 -13.65
CA ALA A 77 3.28 -7.06 -13.85
C ALA A 77 2.84 -6.54 -12.48
N VAL A 78 3.52 -5.53 -11.95
CA VAL A 78 3.30 -5.06 -10.57
C VAL A 78 1.93 -4.38 -10.39
N LEU A 79 1.51 -3.52 -11.34
CA LEU A 79 0.34 -2.64 -11.16
C LEU A 79 -0.60 -2.62 -12.39
N GLY A 80 -1.91 -2.82 -12.14
CA GLY A 80 -2.99 -2.66 -13.12
C GLY A 80 -3.91 -3.89 -13.24
N SER A 81 -4.83 -3.89 -14.21
CA SER A 81 -5.79 -5.00 -14.43
C SER A 81 -5.18 -6.35 -14.82
N ARG A 82 -3.87 -6.36 -15.13
CA ARG A 82 -3.05 -7.56 -15.36
C ARG A 82 -2.00 -7.79 -14.26
N GLY A 83 -1.94 -6.91 -13.26
CA GLY A 83 -1.03 -7.05 -12.12
C GLY A 83 -1.68 -7.76 -10.93
N ASP A 84 -0.93 -8.02 -9.87
CA ASP A 84 -1.42 -8.80 -8.73
C ASP A 84 -2.43 -8.03 -7.87
N PHE A 85 -2.42 -6.68 -7.94
CA PHE A 85 -3.35 -5.80 -7.23
C PHE A 85 -3.87 -4.61 -8.08
N ILE A 86 -5.06 -4.10 -7.74
CA ILE A 86 -5.65 -2.88 -8.31
C ILE A 86 -5.82 -1.87 -7.18
N THR A 87 -5.03 -0.80 -7.21
CA THR A 87 -5.00 0.27 -6.19
C THR A 87 -6.12 1.30 -6.38
N SER A 88 -6.46 2.06 -5.34
CA SER A 88 -7.54 3.09 -5.39
C SER A 88 -7.41 4.09 -6.56
N PRO A 89 -6.21 4.63 -6.87
CA PRO A 89 -6.03 5.53 -8.02
C PRO A 89 -6.33 4.87 -9.36
N GLU A 90 -6.11 3.56 -9.50
CA GLU A 90 -6.37 2.81 -10.74
C GLU A 90 -7.86 2.43 -10.88
N ILE A 91 -8.64 2.49 -9.80
CA ILE A 91 -10.09 2.23 -9.83
C ILE A 91 -10.85 3.44 -10.34
N SER A 92 -10.58 4.63 -9.78
CA SER A 92 -11.31 5.84 -10.15
C SER A 92 -10.50 7.10 -9.91
N GLN A 93 -10.49 8.00 -10.91
CA GLN A 93 -9.90 9.34 -10.79
C GLN A 93 -10.49 10.16 -9.65
N VAL A 94 -11.72 9.87 -9.21
CA VAL A 94 -12.36 10.59 -8.12
C VAL A 94 -11.56 10.45 -6.82
N PHE A 95 -10.86 9.33 -6.63
CA PHE A 95 -10.00 9.15 -5.48
C PHE A 95 -8.89 10.22 -5.44
N GLY A 96 -8.08 10.31 -6.50
CA GLY A 96 -6.99 11.29 -6.56
C GLY A 96 -7.47 12.74 -6.60
N GLU A 97 -8.62 12.99 -7.25
CA GLU A 97 -9.22 14.32 -7.27
C GLU A 97 -9.62 14.78 -5.85
N LEU A 98 -10.24 13.92 -5.03
CA LEU A 98 -10.66 14.30 -3.67
C LEU A 98 -9.50 14.45 -2.69
N LEU A 99 -8.45 13.61 -2.81
CA LEU A 99 -7.21 13.78 -2.05
C LEU A 99 -6.52 15.10 -2.43
N GLY A 100 -6.49 15.43 -3.72
CA GLY A 100 -5.96 16.70 -4.22
C GLY A 100 -6.75 17.91 -3.72
N VAL A 101 -8.08 17.82 -3.67
CA VAL A 101 -8.93 18.88 -3.09
C VAL A 101 -8.61 19.10 -1.62
N TRP A 102 -8.45 18.03 -0.83
CA TRP A 102 -8.08 18.17 0.58
C TRP A 102 -6.71 18.80 0.77
N LEU A 103 -5.69 18.34 0.04
CA LEU A 103 -4.34 18.93 0.15
C LEU A 103 -4.34 20.41 -0.27
N LEU A 104 -5.08 20.74 -1.33
CA LEU A 104 -5.22 22.13 -1.75
C LEU A 104 -5.93 22.98 -0.71
N SER A 105 -6.97 22.46 -0.04
CA SER A 105 -7.65 23.22 1.02
C SER A 105 -6.72 23.56 2.18
N GLN A 106 -5.77 22.69 2.52
CA GLN A 106 -4.80 22.99 3.58
C GLN A 106 -3.89 24.17 3.23
N TRP A 107 -3.42 24.24 1.99
CA TRP A 107 -2.67 25.41 1.51
C TRP A 107 -3.54 26.68 1.50
N MET A 108 -4.83 26.55 1.19
CA MET A 108 -5.78 27.67 1.22
C MET A 108 -5.99 28.20 2.64
N HIS A 109 -6.20 27.31 3.63
CA HIS A 109 -6.32 27.69 5.03
C HIS A 109 -5.02 28.28 5.59
N ALA A 110 -3.86 27.86 5.07
CA ALA A 110 -2.56 28.45 5.39
C ALA A 110 -2.33 29.86 4.80
N GLY A 111 -3.34 30.43 4.12
CA GLY A 111 -3.34 31.82 3.67
C GLY A 111 -2.77 32.06 2.27
N GLN A 112 -2.50 31.01 1.49
CA GLN A 112 -2.12 31.08 0.06
C GLN A 112 -0.86 31.90 -0.28
N ALA A 113 -0.04 32.25 0.72
CA ALA A 113 1.11 33.13 0.53
C ALA A 113 2.37 32.38 0.05
N ARG A 114 2.51 31.10 0.41
CA ARG A 114 3.70 30.29 0.15
C ARG A 114 3.59 29.55 -1.18
N LYS A 115 4.72 29.31 -1.84
CA LYS A 115 4.80 28.41 -2.99
C LYS A 115 4.51 26.98 -2.56
N ILE A 116 3.90 26.20 -3.44
CA ILE A 116 3.51 24.82 -3.16
C ILE A 116 4.63 23.88 -3.60
N ARG A 117 5.00 22.99 -2.69
CA ARG A 117 5.78 21.78 -2.96
C ARG A 117 4.87 20.56 -2.79
N LEU A 118 4.69 19.78 -3.85
CA LEU A 118 3.98 18.50 -3.81
C LEU A 118 4.97 17.36 -3.67
N VAL A 119 4.68 16.40 -2.80
CA VAL A 119 5.51 15.22 -2.57
C VAL A 119 4.62 13.97 -2.58
N GLU A 120 4.99 12.96 -3.36
CA GLU A 120 4.37 11.63 -3.30
C GLU A 120 5.40 10.56 -2.95
N LEU A 121 5.09 9.75 -1.94
CA LEU A 121 5.89 8.59 -1.54
C LEU A 121 5.37 7.33 -2.23
N GLY A 122 6.23 6.64 -2.98
CA GLY A 122 5.85 5.44 -3.74
C GLY A 122 4.73 5.69 -4.75
N PRO A 123 4.91 6.60 -5.73
CA PRO A 123 3.86 7.01 -6.66
C PRO A 123 3.34 5.91 -7.61
N GLY A 124 3.98 4.72 -7.63
CA GLY A 124 3.62 3.63 -8.53
C GLY A 124 3.66 4.08 -10.00
N ARG A 125 2.51 4.11 -10.68
CA ARG A 125 2.40 4.56 -12.07
C ARG A 125 2.30 6.09 -12.23
N GLY A 126 2.32 6.85 -11.13
CA GLY A 126 2.09 8.30 -11.10
C GLY A 126 0.63 8.70 -11.32
N THR A 127 -0.32 7.77 -11.16
CA THR A 127 -1.76 8.01 -11.42
C THR A 127 -2.36 8.96 -10.40
N LEU A 128 -2.02 8.79 -9.12
CA LEU A 128 -2.52 9.64 -8.05
C LEU A 128 -2.00 11.08 -8.18
N MET A 129 -0.68 11.29 -8.30
CA MET A 129 -0.13 12.61 -8.60
C MET A 129 -0.74 13.23 -9.86
N HIS A 130 -0.94 12.46 -10.93
CA HIS A 130 -1.54 12.99 -12.16
C HIS A 130 -2.95 13.57 -11.92
N ASP A 131 -3.80 12.87 -11.17
CA ASP A 131 -5.13 13.36 -10.85
C ASP A 131 -5.10 14.57 -9.92
N MET A 132 -4.19 14.59 -8.94
CA MET A 132 -3.97 15.76 -8.08
C MET A 132 -3.49 16.98 -8.88
N LEU A 133 -2.49 16.83 -9.74
CA LEU A 133 -2.00 17.91 -10.60
C LEU A 133 -3.09 18.46 -11.54
N ARG A 134 -3.99 17.59 -12.02
CA ARG A 134 -5.17 18.02 -12.79
C ARG A 134 -6.14 18.86 -11.96
N VAL A 135 -6.28 18.59 -10.66
CA VAL A 135 -7.05 19.46 -9.75
C VAL A 135 -6.33 20.80 -9.59
N PHE A 136 -5.03 20.80 -9.28
CA PHE A 136 -4.27 22.03 -9.02
C PHE A 136 -4.21 22.95 -10.24
N SER A 137 -4.13 22.39 -11.46
CA SER A 137 -4.14 23.19 -12.71
C SER A 137 -5.47 23.90 -12.99
N GLN A 138 -6.58 23.47 -12.38
CA GLN A 138 -7.90 24.12 -12.54
C GLN A 138 -8.03 25.40 -11.70
N PHE A 139 -7.24 25.56 -10.63
CA PHE A 139 -7.27 26.73 -9.76
C PHE A 139 -6.11 27.66 -10.11
N PRO A 140 -6.34 28.85 -10.70
CA PRO A 140 -5.25 29.72 -11.16
C PRO A 140 -4.22 30.06 -10.09
N ALA A 141 -4.67 30.33 -8.85
CA ALA A 141 -3.78 30.62 -7.72
C ALA A 141 -2.90 29.41 -7.37
N ALA A 142 -3.49 28.21 -7.28
CA ALA A 142 -2.76 26.98 -7.00
C ALA A 142 -1.78 26.66 -8.12
N ARG A 143 -2.22 26.74 -9.37
CA ARG A 143 -1.39 26.50 -10.56
C ARG A 143 -0.13 27.37 -10.58
N SER A 144 -0.26 28.66 -10.24
CA SER A 144 0.85 29.60 -10.17
C SER A 144 1.69 29.49 -8.89
N ALA A 145 1.14 28.88 -7.84
CA ALA A 145 1.84 28.62 -6.59
C ALA A 145 2.63 27.31 -6.63
N THR A 146 2.17 26.29 -7.34
CA THR A 146 2.90 25.03 -7.55
C THR A 146 4.18 25.28 -8.33
N GLU A 147 5.30 24.90 -7.73
CA GLU A 147 6.63 25.08 -8.30
C GLU A 147 7.39 23.74 -8.35
N GLU A 148 7.31 22.97 -7.27
CA GLU A 148 8.06 21.73 -7.12
C GLU A 148 7.15 20.52 -6.94
N ILE A 149 7.44 19.47 -7.67
CA ILE A 149 6.83 18.15 -7.55
C ILE A 149 7.96 17.14 -7.33
N HIS A 150 7.99 16.51 -6.16
CA HIS A 150 8.98 15.50 -5.80
C HIS A 150 8.32 14.13 -5.70
N LEU A 151 8.89 13.15 -6.39
CA LEU A 151 8.46 11.76 -6.36
C LEU A 151 9.53 10.90 -5.69
N VAL A 152 9.22 10.30 -4.55
CA VAL A 152 10.15 9.39 -3.84
C VAL A 152 9.93 7.98 -4.36
N GLU A 153 10.82 7.56 -5.26
CA GLU A 153 10.72 6.31 -6.02
C GLU A 153 12.13 5.81 -6.34
N THR A 154 12.46 4.56 -6.08
CA THR A 154 13.81 4.01 -6.32
C THR A 154 13.91 3.19 -7.61
N SER A 155 12.78 2.72 -8.16
CA SER A 155 12.72 1.89 -9.36
C SER A 155 12.89 2.73 -10.64
N PRO A 156 13.98 2.55 -11.43
CA PRO A 156 14.19 3.32 -12.65
C PRO A 156 13.08 3.12 -13.68
N ALA A 157 12.52 1.91 -13.76
CA ALA A 157 11.42 1.60 -14.67
C ALA A 157 10.14 2.38 -14.31
N MET A 158 9.84 2.53 -13.01
CA MET A 158 8.70 3.32 -12.55
C MET A 158 8.94 4.82 -12.76
N ARG A 159 10.16 5.32 -12.52
CA ARG A 159 10.51 6.73 -12.83
C ARG A 159 10.23 7.08 -14.29
N SER A 160 10.66 6.24 -15.25
CA SER A 160 10.38 6.46 -16.67
C SER A 160 8.88 6.43 -17.00
N ALA A 161 8.11 5.53 -16.37
CA ALA A 161 6.66 5.46 -16.58
C ALA A 161 5.94 6.71 -16.01
N GLN A 162 6.39 7.21 -14.86
CA GLN A 162 5.87 8.42 -14.23
C GLN A 162 6.22 9.67 -15.05
N GLU A 163 7.45 9.76 -15.55
CA GLU A 163 7.90 10.87 -16.40
C GLU A 163 7.05 10.97 -17.67
N ALA A 164 6.82 9.85 -18.35
CA ALA A 164 5.96 9.81 -19.53
C ALA A 164 4.52 10.26 -19.23
N LYS A 165 4.02 9.98 -18.03
CA LYS A 165 2.65 10.32 -17.62
C LYS A 165 2.49 11.77 -17.15
N LEU A 166 3.44 12.26 -16.35
CA LEU A 166 3.36 13.54 -15.65
C LEU A 166 4.07 14.67 -16.40
N GLY A 167 5.12 14.36 -17.16
CA GLY A 167 5.94 15.30 -17.90
C GLY A 167 5.15 16.29 -18.75
N PRO A 168 4.18 15.86 -19.58
CA PRO A 168 3.40 16.78 -20.42
C PRO A 168 2.62 17.83 -19.60
N LEU A 169 2.01 17.42 -18.48
CA LEU A 169 1.26 18.32 -17.62
C LEU A 169 2.18 19.25 -16.84
N ALA A 170 3.31 18.74 -16.33
CA ALA A 170 4.31 19.55 -15.63
C ALA A 170 4.91 20.62 -16.55
N GLN A 171 5.35 20.24 -17.76
CA GLN A 171 5.93 21.15 -18.75
C GLN A 171 4.96 22.26 -19.17
N SER A 172 3.70 21.92 -19.44
CA SER A 172 2.68 22.90 -19.85
C SER A 172 2.33 23.93 -18.77
N ASN A 173 2.57 23.61 -17.50
CA ASN A 173 2.33 24.52 -16.37
C ASN A 173 3.63 25.12 -15.81
N GLY A 174 4.80 24.78 -16.36
CA GLY A 174 6.10 25.25 -15.86
C GLY A 174 6.48 24.68 -14.49
N TRP A 175 5.96 23.51 -14.11
CA TRP A 175 6.27 22.86 -12.83
C TRP A 175 7.53 22.02 -12.92
N ASN A 176 8.37 22.08 -11.88
CA ASN A 176 9.58 21.28 -11.78
C ASN A 176 9.26 19.88 -11.22
N LEU A 177 9.34 18.87 -12.08
CA LEU A 177 9.16 17.47 -11.72
C LEU A 177 10.51 16.81 -11.45
N SER A 178 10.70 16.29 -10.24
CA SER A 178 11.96 15.65 -9.82
C SER A 178 11.74 14.36 -9.05
N TRP A 179 12.69 13.43 -9.16
CA TRP A 179 12.69 12.15 -8.45
C TRP A 179 13.76 12.13 -7.37
N ARG A 180 13.43 11.49 -6.26
CA ARG A 180 14.28 11.36 -5.07
C ARG A 180 14.42 9.89 -4.69
N ASP A 181 15.59 9.51 -4.17
CA ASP A 181 15.81 8.15 -3.67
C ASP A 181 15.25 8.01 -2.25
N ALA A 182 15.31 9.09 -1.47
CA ALA A 182 14.79 9.17 -0.11
C ALA A 182 14.06 10.50 0.16
N VAL A 183 13.25 10.53 1.21
CA VAL A 183 12.59 11.75 1.70
C VAL A 183 13.63 12.81 2.13
N ASP A 184 14.76 12.38 2.68
CA ASP A 184 15.87 13.27 3.11
C ASP A 184 16.50 14.04 1.94
N ASP A 185 16.32 13.59 0.70
CA ASP A 185 16.85 14.28 -0.49
C ASP A 185 15.99 15.50 -0.89
N ILE A 186 14.85 15.72 -0.22
CA ILE A 186 13.96 16.85 -0.45
C ILE A 186 14.48 18.04 0.38
N PRO A 187 14.86 19.17 -0.26
CA PRO A 187 15.46 20.30 0.46
C PRO A 187 14.50 20.88 1.49
N HIS A 188 14.90 21.02 2.75
CA HIS A 188 14.09 21.75 3.73
C HIS A 188 14.03 23.24 3.37
N ASP A 189 12.83 23.76 3.12
CA ASP A 189 12.61 25.15 2.75
C ASP A 189 11.31 25.70 3.34
N ALA A 190 11.45 26.49 4.39
CA ALA A 190 10.37 27.16 5.11
C ALA A 190 9.63 28.23 4.27
N SER A 191 10.09 28.58 3.08
CA SER A 191 9.34 29.46 2.17
C SER A 191 8.23 28.70 1.39
N ARG A 192 8.28 27.36 1.38
CA ARG A 192 7.36 26.50 0.62
C ARG A 192 6.41 25.77 1.52
N PHE A 193 5.14 25.72 1.15
CA PHE A 193 4.13 24.91 1.82
C PHE A 193 4.17 23.50 1.23
N THR A 194 4.56 22.52 2.04
CA THR A 194 4.74 21.13 1.62
C THR A 194 3.43 20.36 1.73
N LEU A 195 3.02 19.72 0.65
CA LEU A 195 1.85 18.86 0.55
C LEU A 195 2.32 17.44 0.24
N VAL A 196 2.19 16.53 1.20
CA VAL A 196 2.67 15.14 1.05
C VAL A 196 1.49 14.18 0.89
N VAL A 197 1.64 13.18 0.03
CA VAL A 197 0.74 12.04 -0.03
C VAL A 197 1.53 10.73 -0.02
N ALA A 198 1.07 9.76 0.77
CA ALA A 198 1.59 8.40 0.79
C ALA A 198 0.41 7.45 0.72
N HIS A 199 0.30 6.68 -0.35
CA HIS A 199 -0.83 5.79 -0.61
C HIS A 199 -0.32 4.38 -0.90
N GLU A 200 -0.71 3.40 -0.08
CA GLU A 200 -0.19 2.02 -0.14
C GLU A 200 1.35 2.02 -0.17
N PHE A 201 1.93 2.75 0.79
CA PHE A 201 3.38 2.91 0.90
C PHE A 201 3.91 2.21 2.16
N PHE A 202 3.18 2.34 3.27
CA PHE A 202 3.63 1.88 4.58
C PHE A 202 3.39 0.39 4.78
N ASP A 203 2.41 -0.21 4.08
CA ASP A 203 2.15 -1.66 4.11
C ASP A 203 3.25 -2.49 3.43
N ALA A 204 4.02 -1.87 2.53
CA ALA A 204 5.14 -2.47 1.82
C ALA A 204 6.48 -2.27 2.54
N LEU A 205 6.51 -1.59 3.70
CA LEU A 205 7.75 -1.36 4.44
C LEU A 205 8.14 -2.57 5.31
N PRO A 206 9.44 -2.90 5.41
CA PRO A 206 9.92 -4.01 6.22
C PRO A 206 9.47 -3.94 7.68
N PHE A 207 9.05 -5.07 8.26
CA PHE A 207 8.62 -5.19 9.65
C PHE A 207 9.28 -6.36 10.38
N HIS A 208 9.35 -6.26 11.70
CA HIS A 208 9.75 -7.35 12.59
C HIS A 208 8.51 -7.96 13.25
N LEU A 209 8.46 -9.28 13.33
CA LEU A 209 7.40 -10.01 14.04
C LEU A 209 7.93 -10.42 15.42
N LEU A 210 7.35 -9.88 16.48
CA LEU A 210 7.75 -10.16 17.86
C LEU A 210 6.67 -10.96 18.57
N GLN A 211 7.07 -11.80 19.52
CA GLN A 211 6.19 -12.51 20.45
C GLN A 211 6.64 -12.25 21.88
N LYS A 212 5.69 -11.87 22.75
CA LYS A 212 5.94 -11.66 24.16
C LYS A 212 6.00 -13.03 24.86
N THR A 213 7.11 -13.33 25.52
CA THR A 213 7.31 -14.54 26.30
C THR A 213 7.55 -14.20 27.77
N GLU A 214 7.63 -15.20 28.64
CA GLU A 214 7.98 -15.00 30.06
C GLU A 214 9.38 -14.38 30.24
N ARG A 215 10.26 -14.52 29.25
CA ARG A 215 11.62 -13.98 29.26
C ARG A 215 11.73 -12.59 28.62
N GLY A 216 10.60 -11.98 28.25
CA GLY A 216 10.54 -10.71 27.53
C GLY A 216 10.13 -10.89 26.07
N TRP A 217 10.43 -9.89 25.25
CA TRP A 217 10.13 -9.95 23.81
C TRP A 217 11.16 -10.82 23.08
N GLN A 218 10.68 -11.70 22.21
CA GLN A 218 11.50 -12.52 21.33
C GLN A 218 11.02 -12.35 19.90
N GLU A 219 11.95 -12.43 18.95
CA GLU A 219 11.67 -12.27 17.53
C GLU A 219 11.26 -13.60 16.89
N LEU A 220 10.23 -13.59 16.06
CA LEU A 220 9.94 -14.66 15.10
C LEU A 220 10.80 -14.44 13.86
N LEU A 221 11.58 -15.46 13.53
CA LEU A 221 12.53 -15.50 12.43
C LEU A 221 12.09 -16.53 11.38
N ILE A 222 12.73 -16.48 10.23
CA ILE A 222 12.54 -17.39 9.10
C ILE A 222 13.79 -18.24 8.96
N ALA A 223 13.64 -19.56 9.11
CA ALA A 223 14.70 -20.54 8.96
C ALA A 223 14.44 -21.44 7.75
N SER A 224 15.45 -22.21 7.34
CA SER A 224 15.26 -23.28 6.38
C SER A 224 14.35 -24.37 6.95
N GLY A 225 13.47 -24.89 6.10
CA GLY A 225 12.70 -26.10 6.36
C GLY A 225 13.62 -27.34 6.37
N PRO A 226 13.16 -28.47 6.93
CA PRO A 226 13.91 -29.72 6.87
C PRO A 226 14.20 -30.10 5.42
N ASP A 227 15.43 -30.56 5.17
CA ASP A 227 15.88 -30.93 3.84
C ASP A 227 15.28 -32.28 3.43
N HIS A 228 14.25 -32.26 2.58
CA HIS A 228 13.62 -33.50 2.09
C HIS A 228 14.45 -34.23 1.03
N THR A 229 15.61 -33.68 0.63
CA THR A 229 16.56 -34.34 -0.28
C THR A 229 17.66 -35.11 0.44
N ALA A 230 17.79 -34.94 1.77
CA ALA A 230 18.68 -35.74 2.58
C ALA A 230 18.04 -37.11 2.86
N PRO A 231 18.73 -38.25 2.62
CA PRO A 231 18.22 -39.55 3.00
C PRO A 231 18.09 -39.59 4.53
N THR A 232 16.84 -39.63 5.01
CA THR A 232 16.50 -39.77 6.43
C THR A 232 17.08 -41.09 6.94
N THR A 233 18.21 -41.04 7.63
CA THR A 233 18.68 -42.14 8.47
C THR A 233 17.86 -42.11 9.76
N LEU A 234 16.75 -42.85 9.75
CA LEU A 234 15.97 -43.16 10.94
C LEU A 234 16.86 -43.89 11.96
N LYS A 235 17.35 -43.17 12.97
CA LYS A 235 17.69 -43.80 14.26
C LYS A 235 16.41 -43.92 15.07
N GLY A 236 15.91 -45.15 15.18
CA GLY A 236 14.73 -45.46 15.96
C GLY A 236 14.95 -45.23 17.45
N ALA A 237 13.94 -44.66 18.10
CA ALA A 237 13.59 -44.94 19.49
C ALA A 237 12.09 -44.68 19.64
N ALA A 238 11.38 -45.73 20.06
CA ALA A 238 9.93 -45.76 20.23
C ALA A 238 9.48 -44.99 21.48
N GLY A 239 8.30 -44.36 21.40
CA GLY A 239 7.56 -43.81 22.54
C GLY A 239 6.26 -43.11 22.10
N PRO A 240 5.08 -43.40 22.69
CA PRO A 240 3.77 -43.10 22.09
C PRO A 240 3.08 -41.82 22.63
N SER A 241 1.89 -41.50 22.07
CA SER A 241 0.82 -40.58 22.53
C SER A 241 0.80 -39.16 21.91
N LEU A 242 -0.32 -38.53 21.54
CA LEU A 242 -1.75 -38.85 21.48
C LEU A 242 -2.42 -37.88 20.45
N ASP A 243 -3.49 -38.36 19.81
CA ASP A 243 -4.22 -37.77 18.68
C ASP A 243 -4.73 -36.33 18.84
N PHE A 244 -4.56 -35.53 17.77
CA PHE A 244 -5.41 -34.39 17.44
C PHE A 244 -6.02 -34.64 16.05
N SER A 245 -7.07 -35.46 16.00
CA SER A 245 -7.82 -35.75 14.78
C SER A 245 -8.86 -34.66 14.51
N SER A 246 -8.48 -33.57 13.81
CA SER A 246 -9.38 -32.85 12.89
C SER A 246 -8.65 -31.78 12.04
N VAL A 247 -7.55 -32.14 11.38
CA VAL A 247 -7.07 -31.40 10.19
C VAL A 247 -6.63 -32.42 9.14
N SER A 248 -7.59 -33.10 8.52
CA SER A 248 -7.33 -33.83 7.28
C SER A 248 -7.83 -32.98 6.13
N SER A 249 -6.87 -32.45 5.36
CA SER A 249 -6.80 -32.58 3.90
C SER A 249 -6.24 -31.34 3.19
N THR A 250 -4.98 -30.99 3.47
CA THR A 250 -4.03 -30.50 2.45
C THR A 250 -2.61 -30.77 2.94
N ALA A 251 -2.12 -31.98 2.70
CA ALA A 251 -0.69 -32.21 2.62
C ALA A 251 -0.17 -31.49 1.36
N THR A 252 0.12 -30.20 1.50
CA THR A 252 0.74 -29.37 0.46
C THR A 252 2.15 -29.07 0.91
N LEU A 253 3.13 -29.49 0.10
CA LEU A 253 4.54 -29.07 0.08
C LEU A 253 5.12 -28.62 1.43
N ALA A 254 5.91 -29.47 2.08
CA ALA A 254 6.74 -29.02 3.17
C ALA A 254 7.64 -27.86 2.70
N GLY A 255 7.41 -26.66 3.25
CA GLY A 255 8.02 -25.42 2.80
C GLY A 255 9.53 -25.42 3.04
N ARG A 256 10.30 -24.95 2.05
CA ARG A 256 11.75 -24.73 2.17
C ARG A 256 12.11 -23.65 3.20
N LEU A 257 11.12 -22.86 3.61
CA LEU A 257 11.22 -21.85 4.66
C LEU A 257 10.17 -22.17 5.73
N ARG A 258 10.50 -21.90 7.00
CA ARG A 258 9.60 -22.05 8.14
C ARG A 258 9.82 -20.96 9.18
N GLN A 259 8.78 -20.69 9.95
CA GLN A 259 8.85 -19.78 11.09
C GLN A 259 9.52 -20.47 12.29
N VAL A 260 10.42 -19.75 12.98
CA VAL A 260 11.06 -20.20 14.23
C VAL A 260 11.12 -19.04 15.21
N LEU A 261 10.96 -19.31 16.50
CA LEU A 261 11.20 -18.30 17.54
C LEU A 261 12.70 -18.22 17.84
N SER A 262 13.23 -17.01 17.94
CA SER A 262 14.60 -16.78 18.43
C SER A 262 14.79 -17.43 19.81
N PRO A 263 15.93 -18.11 20.08
CA PRO A 263 16.14 -18.83 21.34
C PRO A 263 16.30 -17.88 22.55
N THR A 264 16.78 -16.67 22.30
CA THR A 264 16.97 -15.59 23.26
C THR A 264 16.45 -14.28 22.67
N PRO A 265 16.06 -13.29 23.50
CA PRO A 265 15.75 -11.95 23.01
C PRO A 265 16.87 -11.40 22.11
N THR A 266 16.52 -11.04 20.88
CA THR A 266 17.41 -10.32 19.96
C THR A 266 17.46 -8.84 20.35
N ALA A 267 18.53 -8.13 19.98
CA ALA A 267 18.62 -6.68 20.20
C ALA A 267 17.40 -5.94 19.63
N SER A 268 16.97 -6.33 18.43
CA SER A 268 15.76 -5.81 17.77
C SER A 268 14.51 -6.09 18.61
N SER A 269 14.31 -7.32 19.09
CA SER A 269 13.12 -7.64 19.90
C SER A 269 13.05 -6.87 21.22
N THR A 270 14.20 -6.64 21.87
CA THR A 270 14.26 -5.86 23.11
C THR A 270 13.92 -4.40 22.86
N LEU A 271 14.55 -3.77 21.86
CA LEU A 271 14.34 -2.36 21.54
C LEU A 271 12.91 -2.11 21.04
N LEU A 272 12.47 -2.90 20.06
CA LEU A 272 11.15 -2.74 19.43
C LEU A 272 10.01 -3.17 20.36
N GLY A 273 10.24 -4.14 21.24
CA GLY A 273 9.27 -4.50 22.26
C GLY A 273 9.03 -3.41 23.30
N LEU A 274 9.98 -2.47 23.44
CA LEU A 274 9.92 -1.33 24.35
C LEU A 274 9.59 0.00 23.63
N SER A 275 9.54 0.02 22.30
CA SER A 275 9.39 1.26 21.52
C SER A 275 8.03 1.94 21.69
N SER A 276 7.00 1.21 22.14
CA SER A 276 5.68 1.76 22.44
C SER A 276 5.19 1.33 23.83
N PRO A 277 4.63 2.25 24.64
CA PRO A 277 3.94 1.90 25.89
C PRO A 277 2.78 0.91 25.68
N ARG A 278 2.17 0.88 24.48
CA ARG A 278 1.09 -0.07 24.15
C ARG A 278 1.60 -1.51 24.16
N PHE A 279 2.79 -1.75 23.61
CA PHE A 279 3.38 -3.10 23.55
C PHE A 279 3.70 -3.62 24.95
N GLN A 280 4.18 -2.76 25.84
CA GLN A 280 4.51 -3.13 27.22
C GLN A 280 3.30 -3.67 28.00
N LYS A 281 2.09 -3.19 27.70
CA LYS A 281 0.83 -3.60 28.35
C LYS A 281 0.27 -4.94 27.86
N LEU A 282 0.78 -5.50 26.76
CA LEU A 282 0.26 -6.74 26.19
C LEU A 282 0.55 -7.96 27.09
N PRO A 283 -0.33 -8.98 27.17
CA PRO A 283 -0.06 -10.19 27.93
C PRO A 283 0.99 -11.09 27.22
N VAL A 284 1.63 -11.98 27.99
CA VAL A 284 2.49 -13.04 27.45
C VAL A 284 1.69 -13.88 26.43
N GLY A 285 2.35 -14.27 25.34
CA GLY A 285 1.75 -14.94 24.19
C GLY A 285 1.30 -13.97 23.08
N SER A 286 1.22 -12.67 23.36
CA SER A 286 0.86 -11.67 22.35
C SER A 286 1.92 -11.53 21.27
N ARG A 287 1.49 -11.25 20.04
CA ARG A 287 2.36 -10.96 18.91
C ARG A 287 2.18 -9.53 18.43
N VAL A 288 3.27 -8.91 17.99
CA VAL A 288 3.26 -7.58 17.38
C VAL A 288 4.13 -7.54 16.12
N GLU A 289 3.59 -6.93 15.08
CA GLU A 289 4.26 -6.57 13.83
C GLU A 289 4.70 -5.11 13.98
N VAL A 290 6.01 -4.88 14.06
CA VAL A 290 6.60 -3.57 14.32
C VAL A 290 7.49 -3.19 13.16
N SER A 291 7.20 -2.06 12.49
CA SER A 291 8.05 -1.54 11.42
C SER A 291 8.83 -0.30 11.88
N PRO A 292 10.14 -0.43 12.15
CA PRO A 292 11.00 0.72 12.41
C PRO A 292 11.12 1.64 11.18
N ALA A 293 11.02 1.05 9.98
CA ALA A 293 11.03 1.79 8.73
C ALA A 293 9.82 2.72 8.62
N SER A 294 8.62 2.22 8.94
CA SER A 294 7.40 3.05 9.00
C SER A 294 7.51 4.17 10.03
N PHE A 295 8.04 3.88 11.22
CA PHE A 295 8.25 4.91 12.26
C PHE A 295 9.21 6.01 11.77
N LYS A 296 10.35 5.61 11.20
CA LYS A 296 11.33 6.55 10.65
C LYS A 296 10.72 7.41 9.54
N MET A 297 10.02 6.79 8.59
CA MET A 297 9.42 7.49 7.46
C MET A 297 8.35 8.49 7.92
N ALA A 298 7.45 8.10 8.82
CA ALA A 298 6.45 9.01 9.37
C ALA A 298 7.10 10.21 10.05
N ARG A 299 8.20 9.99 10.80
CA ARG A 299 8.97 11.06 11.42
C ARG A 299 9.61 12.00 10.39
N GLN A 300 10.21 11.46 9.33
CA GLN A 300 10.79 12.26 8.23
C GLN A 300 9.72 13.10 7.51
N VAL A 301 8.53 12.53 7.29
CA VAL A 301 7.39 13.30 6.75
C VAL A 301 7.04 14.43 7.72
N ALA A 302 6.90 14.16 9.02
CA ALA A 302 6.60 15.20 10.00
C ALA A 302 7.68 16.29 10.06
N GLU A 303 8.96 15.95 9.94
CA GLU A 303 10.09 16.90 9.85
C GLU A 303 9.99 17.79 8.60
N LEU A 304 9.45 17.29 7.48
CA LEU A 304 9.18 18.11 6.29
C LEU A 304 7.98 19.06 6.46
N LEU A 305 7.03 18.72 7.33
CA LEU A 305 5.86 19.56 7.60
C LEU A 305 6.12 20.56 8.74
N HIS A 306 7.09 20.27 9.60
CA HIS A 306 7.42 21.06 10.77
C HIS A 306 8.28 22.27 10.41
N GLU A 307 8.03 23.38 11.09
CA GLU A 307 8.83 24.60 11.03
C GLU A 307 8.93 25.15 12.46
N ASP A 308 10.10 25.64 12.85
CA ASP A 308 10.33 26.21 14.19
C ASP A 308 9.60 27.57 14.41
N SER A 309 8.78 27.99 13.45
CA SER A 309 8.05 29.27 13.47
C SER A 309 6.58 29.10 13.87
N VAL A 310 5.87 30.22 14.01
CA VAL A 310 4.44 30.27 14.40
C VAL A 310 3.51 29.56 13.38
N ARG A 311 3.99 29.25 12.18
CA ARG A 311 3.18 28.75 11.06
C ARG A 311 3.58 27.33 10.67
N SER A 312 2.58 26.50 10.38
CA SER A 312 2.78 25.16 9.82
C SER A 312 3.46 25.24 8.44
N ALA A 313 4.47 24.39 8.20
CA ALA A 313 5.13 24.29 6.90
C ALA A 313 4.45 23.33 5.91
N GLY A 314 3.41 22.60 6.32
CA GLY A 314 2.74 21.71 5.40
C GLY A 314 1.66 20.82 5.97
N SER A 315 1.13 19.96 5.11
CA SER A 315 0.18 18.91 5.47
C SER A 315 0.44 17.63 4.69
N ALA A 316 0.09 16.48 5.25
CA ALA A 316 0.21 15.19 4.61
C ALA A 316 -1.08 14.36 4.71
N LEU A 317 -1.29 13.50 3.73
CA LEU A 317 -2.23 12.38 3.79
C LEU A 317 -1.50 11.06 3.71
N ILE A 318 -1.76 10.17 4.67
CA ILE A 318 -1.32 8.78 4.67
C ILE A 318 -2.56 7.90 4.50
N VAL A 319 -2.57 7.11 3.43
CA VAL A 319 -3.68 6.22 3.07
C VAL A 319 -3.16 4.79 2.94
N ASP A 320 -3.61 3.91 3.82
CA ASP A 320 -3.12 2.54 3.84
C ASP A 320 -4.08 1.55 4.50
N TYR A 321 -3.82 0.27 4.32
CA TYR A 321 -4.51 -0.80 5.02
C TYR A 321 -4.11 -0.83 6.48
N GLY A 322 -5.08 -0.79 7.39
CA GLY A 322 -4.73 -0.91 8.81
C GLY A 322 -5.77 -0.33 9.75
N GLY A 323 -5.27 0.23 10.85
CA GLY A 323 -6.09 0.74 11.92
C GLY A 323 -5.26 1.26 13.09
N ASP A 324 -5.96 1.87 14.03
CA ASP A 324 -5.39 2.46 15.24
C ASP A 324 -5.10 1.40 16.31
N ARG A 325 -4.28 0.39 15.95
CA ARG A 325 -3.94 -0.74 16.81
C ARG A 325 -2.71 -1.49 16.32
N ALA A 326 -2.06 -2.18 17.25
CA ALA A 326 -1.04 -3.17 16.92
C ALA A 326 -1.64 -4.41 16.23
N TYR A 327 -0.90 -4.97 15.28
CA TYR A 327 -1.23 -6.20 14.57
C TYR A 327 -0.22 -7.29 14.92
N GLY A 328 -0.59 -8.56 14.82
CA GLY A 328 0.34 -9.69 15.08
C GLY A 328 0.18 -10.87 14.10
N ASN A 329 -0.66 -10.70 13.07
CA ASN A 329 -1.07 -11.73 12.14
C ASN A 329 -1.68 -11.14 10.85
N SER A 330 -1.16 -10.01 10.37
CA SER A 330 -1.67 -9.32 9.18
C SER A 330 -0.81 -9.51 7.94
N PHE A 331 0.43 -10.00 8.09
CA PHE A 331 1.34 -10.28 6.99
C PHE A 331 0.74 -11.26 5.98
N ARG A 332 0.70 -10.85 4.71
CA ARG A 332 0.06 -11.61 3.61
C ARG A 332 0.90 -11.52 2.34
N ALA A 333 0.81 -12.57 1.53
CA ALA A 333 1.36 -12.60 0.17
C ALA A 333 0.23 -12.68 -0.85
N PHE A 334 0.35 -11.91 -1.93
CA PHE A 334 -0.63 -11.85 -3.01
C PHE A 334 0.00 -12.23 -4.35
N LYS A 335 -0.73 -13.05 -5.12
CA LYS A 335 -0.40 -13.40 -6.50
C LYS A 335 -1.68 -13.63 -7.30
N TYR A 336 -1.80 -13.02 -8.47
CA TYR A 336 -2.96 -13.07 -9.35
C TYR A 336 -4.28 -12.82 -8.62
N HIS A 337 -4.33 -11.76 -7.79
CA HIS A 337 -5.48 -11.37 -6.97
C HIS A 337 -5.93 -12.44 -5.95
N LYS A 338 -5.04 -13.35 -5.53
CA LYS A 338 -5.31 -14.35 -4.50
C LYS A 338 -4.27 -14.27 -3.38
N ILE A 339 -4.75 -14.46 -2.15
CA ILE A 339 -3.86 -14.69 -1.01
C ILE A 339 -3.20 -16.06 -1.20
N VAL A 340 -1.88 -16.08 -1.17
CA VAL A 340 -1.04 -17.27 -1.25
C VAL A 340 -0.25 -17.44 0.05
N ASP A 341 0.40 -18.59 0.21
CA ASP A 341 1.31 -18.80 1.34
C ASP A 341 2.41 -17.73 1.35
N MET A 342 2.82 -17.30 2.55
CA MET A 342 3.78 -16.20 2.70
C MET A 342 5.18 -16.52 2.14
N PHE A 343 5.51 -17.80 1.99
CA PHE A 343 6.74 -18.30 1.38
C PHE A 343 6.54 -18.81 -0.05
N TYR A 344 5.35 -18.59 -0.64
CA TYR A 344 5.10 -18.94 -2.03
C TYR A 344 5.92 -18.03 -2.96
N ARG A 345 6.85 -18.63 -3.71
CA ARG A 345 7.67 -17.99 -4.76
C ARG A 345 8.24 -16.60 -4.36
N PRO A 346 9.14 -16.53 -3.37
CA PRO A 346 9.75 -15.28 -2.91
C PRO A 346 10.27 -14.41 -4.06
N GLY A 347 10.00 -13.10 -4.06
CA GLY A 347 10.38 -12.17 -5.13
C GLY A 347 9.40 -12.08 -6.31
N GLU A 348 8.41 -12.97 -6.40
CA GLU A 348 7.38 -12.96 -7.45
C GLU A 348 5.96 -12.82 -6.91
N CYS A 349 5.81 -12.48 -5.63
CA CYS A 349 4.55 -12.20 -4.97
C CYS A 349 4.66 -10.84 -4.31
N ASP A 350 3.54 -10.11 -4.29
CA ASP A 350 3.42 -8.90 -3.52
C ASP A 350 3.26 -9.26 -2.03
N LEU A 351 3.89 -8.50 -1.14
CA LEU A 351 3.90 -8.76 0.30
C LEU A 351 3.42 -7.51 1.03
N THR A 352 2.40 -7.66 1.88
CA THR A 352 1.81 -6.54 2.61
C THR A 352 1.61 -6.88 4.08
N VAL A 353 1.69 -5.84 4.92
CA VAL A 353 1.37 -5.88 6.35
C VAL A 353 0.42 -4.73 6.68
N ASN A 354 -0.53 -4.93 7.60
CA ASN A 354 -1.37 -3.83 8.04
C ASN A 354 -0.54 -2.79 8.79
N VAL A 355 -0.83 -1.52 8.50
CA VAL A 355 -0.23 -0.36 9.15
C VAL A 355 -0.87 -0.14 10.52
N ASP A 356 -0.02 -0.10 11.55
CA ASP A 356 -0.38 0.38 12.89
C ASP A 356 -0.34 1.92 12.90
N PHE A 357 -1.50 2.55 12.65
CA PHE A 357 -1.59 4.01 12.61
C PHE A 357 -1.30 4.64 13.97
N ALA A 358 -1.56 3.95 15.09
CA ALA A 358 -1.19 4.45 16.42
C ALA A 358 0.33 4.56 16.56
N TYR A 359 1.07 3.63 15.96
CA TYR A 359 2.54 3.68 15.96
C TYR A 359 3.07 4.82 15.08
N LEU A 360 2.38 5.16 13.99
CA LEU A 360 2.72 6.35 13.19
C LEU A 360 2.40 7.64 13.96
N GLN A 361 1.28 7.69 14.69
CA GLN A 361 0.93 8.82 15.55
C GLN A 361 1.99 9.06 16.64
N GLU A 362 2.42 7.99 17.31
CA GLU A 362 3.53 8.03 18.29
C GLU A 362 4.81 8.62 17.68
N ALA A 363 5.09 8.34 16.40
CA ALA A 363 6.29 8.81 15.71
C ALA A 363 6.29 10.32 15.38
N VAL A 364 5.12 10.96 15.35
CA VAL A 364 4.97 12.34 14.85
C VAL A 364 4.46 13.32 15.89
N THR A 365 4.02 12.85 17.06
CA THR A 365 3.31 13.65 18.09
C THR A 365 4.06 14.92 18.54
N ASP A 366 5.39 14.90 18.53
CA ASP A 366 6.23 16.03 18.90
C ASP A 366 6.35 17.09 17.79
N LEU A 367 6.27 16.68 16.52
CA LEU A 367 6.54 17.48 15.31
C LEU A 367 5.29 17.91 14.53
N ALA A 368 4.19 17.15 14.62
CA ALA A 368 2.99 17.36 13.84
C ALA A 368 1.73 16.98 14.63
N SER A 369 0.64 17.70 14.36
CA SER A 369 -0.71 17.29 14.77
C SER A 369 -1.21 16.21 13.81
N HIS A 370 -1.87 15.19 14.34
CA HIS A 370 -2.44 14.10 13.56
C HIS A 370 -3.95 14.02 13.70
N HIS A 371 -4.66 13.65 12.63
CA HIS A 371 -6.11 13.48 12.63
C HIS A 371 -6.53 12.18 11.94
N GLY A 372 -7.56 11.53 12.48
CA GLY A 372 -7.90 10.15 12.11
C GLY A 372 -7.10 9.12 12.92
N PRO A 373 -6.95 7.88 12.43
CA PRO A 373 -7.43 7.41 11.13
C PRO A 373 -8.96 7.33 11.03
N ILE A 374 -9.51 7.74 9.89
CA ILE A 374 -10.90 7.44 9.51
C ILE A 374 -10.94 6.45 8.34
N THR A 375 -12.09 5.83 8.08
CA THR A 375 -12.20 4.91 6.95
C THR A 375 -12.16 5.65 5.61
N GLN A 376 -11.64 5.00 4.56
CA GLN A 376 -11.65 5.56 3.21
C GLN A 376 -13.06 5.94 2.76
N ALA A 377 -14.07 5.10 3.03
CA ALA A 377 -15.45 5.42 2.69
C ALA A 377 -15.92 6.72 3.36
N LEU A 378 -15.64 6.87 4.66
CA LEU A 378 -16.06 8.06 5.41
C LEU A 378 -15.38 9.32 4.88
N PHE A 379 -14.06 9.26 4.64
CA PHE A 379 -13.30 10.36 4.06
C PHE A 379 -13.88 10.78 2.70
N LEU A 380 -14.03 9.83 1.76
CA LEU A 380 -14.48 10.13 0.40
C LEU A 380 -15.90 10.70 0.40
N HIS A 381 -16.82 10.14 1.20
CA HIS A 381 -18.17 10.68 1.31
C HIS A 381 -18.18 12.12 1.85
N ARG A 382 -17.42 12.39 2.91
CA ARG A 382 -17.31 13.73 3.51
C ARG A 382 -16.60 14.75 2.60
N MET A 383 -15.68 14.30 1.75
CA MET A 383 -15.02 15.14 0.74
C MET A 383 -15.88 15.38 -0.51
N GLY A 384 -17.09 14.81 -0.60
CA GLY A 384 -18.02 15.09 -1.69
C GLY A 384 -17.95 14.10 -2.87
N LEU A 385 -17.64 12.82 -2.62
CA LEU A 385 -17.65 11.74 -3.62
C LEU A 385 -18.88 11.79 -4.54
N GLN A 386 -20.08 11.90 -3.98
CA GLN A 386 -21.31 11.86 -4.79
C GLN A 386 -21.42 13.07 -5.72
N ALA A 387 -21.04 14.26 -5.26
CA ALA A 387 -21.04 15.47 -6.07
C ALA A 387 -20.09 15.31 -7.26
N ARG A 388 -18.89 14.76 -7.02
CA ARG A 388 -17.90 14.57 -8.08
C ARG A 388 -18.31 13.48 -9.07
N VAL A 389 -18.84 12.36 -8.59
CA VAL A 389 -19.39 11.28 -9.42
C VAL A 389 -20.50 11.81 -10.33
N ASN A 390 -21.43 12.62 -9.79
CA ASN A 390 -22.51 13.23 -10.56
C ASN A 390 -21.96 14.16 -11.66
N ALA A 391 -20.96 14.98 -11.35
CA ALA A 391 -20.32 15.86 -12.33
C ALA A 391 -19.62 15.08 -13.46
N LEU A 392 -18.95 13.96 -13.14
CA LEU A 392 -18.36 13.08 -14.15
C LEU A 392 -19.39 12.38 -15.02
N LYS A 393 -20.53 11.99 -14.45
CA LYS A 393 -21.63 11.38 -15.21
C LYS A 393 -22.32 12.36 -16.14
N ALA A 394 -22.41 13.63 -15.75
CA ALA A 394 -22.98 14.69 -16.59
C ALA A 394 -22.15 14.94 -17.85
N THR A 395 -20.83 14.71 -17.80
CA THR A 395 -19.92 14.86 -18.94
C THR A 395 -19.65 13.56 -19.70
N ALA A 396 -20.21 12.43 -19.24
CA ALA A 396 -20.01 11.13 -19.86
C ALA A 396 -20.76 11.02 -21.20
N LYS A 397 -20.06 10.53 -22.23
CA LYS A 397 -20.57 10.44 -23.61
C LYS A 397 -21.62 9.34 -23.82
N ASP A 398 -21.52 8.25 -23.06
CA ASP A 398 -22.38 7.09 -23.17
C ASP A 398 -22.80 6.57 -21.78
N ASP A 399 -23.89 5.79 -21.76
CA ASP A 399 -24.44 5.25 -20.51
C ASP A 399 -23.57 4.14 -19.91
N ASP A 400 -22.76 3.45 -20.72
CA ASP A 400 -21.85 2.42 -20.23
C ASP A 400 -20.72 3.05 -19.40
N ARG A 401 -20.22 4.22 -19.82
CA ARG A 401 -19.24 5.01 -19.08
C ARG A 401 -19.84 5.52 -17.78
N LYS A 402 -21.11 5.95 -17.77
CA LYS A 402 -21.80 6.33 -16.52
C LYS A 402 -21.84 5.16 -15.54
N LYS A 403 -22.22 3.96 -15.99
CA LYS A 403 -22.22 2.74 -15.16
C LYS A 403 -20.82 2.39 -14.65
N GLN A 404 -19.79 2.53 -15.48
CA GLN A 404 -18.40 2.32 -15.06
C GLN A 404 -17.98 3.29 -13.95
N ILE A 405 -18.34 4.57 -14.06
CA ILE A 405 -18.06 5.58 -13.03
C ILE A 405 -18.77 5.21 -11.72
N ASP A 406 -20.06 4.84 -11.78
CA ASP A 406 -20.83 4.43 -10.59
C ASP A 406 -20.21 3.19 -9.93
N HIS A 407 -19.87 2.17 -10.73
CA HIS A 407 -19.27 0.93 -10.23
C HIS A 407 -17.89 1.18 -9.58
N ALA A 408 -17.06 2.01 -10.21
CA ALA A 408 -15.75 2.37 -9.68
C ALA A 408 -15.86 3.14 -8.36
N ALA A 409 -16.76 4.12 -8.28
CA ALA A 409 -17.02 4.87 -7.04
C ALA A 409 -17.56 3.96 -5.93
N SER A 410 -18.49 3.06 -6.25
CA SER A 410 -19.06 2.10 -5.30
C SER A 410 -17.99 1.17 -4.72
N ARG A 411 -17.05 0.72 -5.56
CA ARG A 411 -15.92 -0.12 -5.13
C ARG A 411 -15.00 0.58 -4.13
N LEU A 412 -14.74 1.89 -4.30
CA LEU A 412 -13.90 2.67 -3.38
C LEU A 412 -14.49 2.79 -1.97
N VAL A 413 -15.82 2.79 -1.85
CA VAL A 413 -16.52 2.98 -0.57
C VAL A 413 -17.21 1.73 -0.06
N ASP A 414 -16.97 0.58 -0.70
CA ASP A 414 -17.57 -0.70 -0.30
C ASP A 414 -17.19 -1.04 1.15
N PRO A 415 -18.16 -1.14 2.08
CA PRO A 415 -17.89 -1.43 3.49
C PRO A 415 -17.33 -2.85 3.70
N THR A 416 -17.52 -3.76 2.74
CA THR A 416 -16.97 -5.12 2.77
C THR A 416 -15.57 -5.22 2.18
N GLY A 417 -15.11 -4.17 1.49
CA GLY A 417 -13.81 -4.10 0.83
C GLY A 417 -13.05 -2.84 1.23
N MET A 418 -12.64 -2.07 0.21
CA MET A 418 -11.70 -0.96 0.38
C MET A 418 -12.23 0.15 1.28
N GLY A 419 -13.54 0.38 1.27
CA GLY A 419 -14.17 1.45 2.04
C GLY A 419 -13.97 1.33 3.54
N SER A 420 -13.84 0.11 4.08
CA SER A 420 -13.59 -0.13 5.51
C SER A 420 -12.15 -0.53 5.80
N GLN A 421 -11.50 -1.30 4.92
CA GLN A 421 -10.14 -1.80 5.16
C GLN A 421 -9.07 -0.70 5.11
N TYR A 422 -9.23 0.26 4.19
CA TYR A 422 -8.32 1.39 4.09
C TYR A 422 -8.67 2.46 5.12
N LYS A 423 -7.61 3.03 5.68
CA LYS A 423 -7.65 4.14 6.61
C LYS A 423 -6.93 5.33 6.01
N ILE A 424 -7.42 6.51 6.35
CA ILE A 424 -6.82 7.79 5.97
C ILE A 424 -6.50 8.54 7.26
N MET A 425 -5.24 8.97 7.38
CA MET A 425 -4.75 9.82 8.46
C MET A 425 -4.17 11.09 7.84
N ALA A 426 -4.50 12.24 8.43
CA ALA A 426 -3.91 13.51 8.08
C ALA A 426 -2.83 13.90 9.10
N LEU A 427 -1.74 14.48 8.60
CA LEU A 427 -0.74 15.16 9.42
C LEU A 427 -0.72 16.64 9.06
N MET A 428 -0.57 17.49 10.05
CA MET A 428 -0.37 18.93 9.89
C MET A 428 0.84 19.35 10.70
N GLY A 429 1.77 20.10 10.09
CA GLY A 429 2.92 20.62 10.81
C GLY A 429 2.50 21.39 12.06
N LYS A 430 3.18 21.15 13.18
CA LYS A 430 2.81 21.75 14.46
C LYS A 430 2.92 23.27 14.39
N ARG A 431 2.01 23.95 15.08
CA ARG A 431 1.93 25.42 15.16
C ARG A 431 1.32 25.81 16.51
N GLU A 432 1.47 27.06 16.92
CA GLU A 432 0.99 27.53 18.24
C GLU A 432 -0.54 27.44 18.40
N ALA A 433 -1.28 27.73 17.33
CA ALA A 433 -2.73 27.69 17.33
C ALA A 433 -3.26 26.31 16.90
N GLU A 434 -4.13 25.72 17.70
CA GLU A 434 -4.82 24.47 17.34
C GLU A 434 -5.54 24.59 15.98
N PRO A 435 -5.54 23.53 15.14
CA PRO A 435 -6.32 23.49 13.91
C PRO A 435 -7.82 23.69 14.16
N THR A 436 -8.46 24.58 13.39
CA THR A 436 -9.90 24.79 13.44
C THR A 436 -10.65 23.55 12.94
N GLU A 437 -11.95 23.46 13.21
CA GLU A 437 -12.76 22.34 12.71
C GLU A 437 -12.79 22.27 11.17
N GLU A 438 -12.75 23.43 10.50
CA GLU A 438 -12.67 23.51 9.05
C GLU A 438 -11.36 22.95 8.52
N GLU A 439 -10.23 23.26 9.17
CA GLU A 439 -8.91 22.72 8.80
C GLU A 439 -8.82 21.22 9.05
N ARG A 440 -9.49 20.73 10.11
CA ARG A 440 -9.56 19.31 10.46
C ARG A 440 -10.58 18.54 9.65
N TRP A 441 -11.44 19.18 8.85
CA TRP A 441 -12.38 18.46 7.99
C TRP A 441 -11.61 17.57 7.01
N PRO A 442 -12.00 16.31 6.76
CA PRO A 442 -13.21 15.60 7.21
C PRO A 442 -13.03 14.73 8.48
N PHE A 443 -12.01 14.97 9.29
CA PHE A 443 -11.63 14.12 10.43
C PHE A 443 -12.35 14.44 11.75
N VAL A 444 -13.24 15.44 11.77
CA VAL A 444 -14.00 15.84 12.96
C VAL A 444 -15.08 14.80 13.33
N ASP A 445 -15.29 14.59 14.63
CA ASP A 445 -16.32 13.70 15.17
C ASP A 445 -17.66 14.47 15.31
N LEU A 446 -18.54 14.33 14.33
CA LEU A 446 -19.87 14.98 14.29
C LEU A 446 -20.83 14.59 15.45
N ARG A 447 -20.41 13.69 16.35
CA ARG A 447 -21.21 13.23 17.50
C ARG A 447 -21.06 14.13 18.73
N GLU A 448 -20.06 14.99 18.78
CA GLU A 448 -19.89 15.93 19.89
C GLU A 448 -20.77 17.20 19.76
N GLU A 449 -21.29 17.48 18.56
CA GLU A 449 -22.18 18.63 18.30
C GLU A 449 -23.56 18.52 18.97
N SER A 450 -24.01 17.31 19.34
CA SER A 450 -25.31 17.12 20.02
C SER A 450 -25.27 17.40 21.53
N LYS A 451 -24.13 17.88 22.06
CA LYS A 451 -23.94 18.14 23.50
C LYS A 451 -23.48 19.58 23.82
N ARG A 452 -23.43 20.48 22.84
CA ARG A 452 -23.16 21.91 23.08
C ARG A 452 -24.42 22.75 22.93
#